data_AF-A0A378MTY7-F1
#
_entry.id   AF-A0A378MTY7-F1
#
_cell.length_a   1.000
_cell.length_b   1.000
_cell.length_c   1.000
_cell.angle_alpha   90.00
_cell.angle_beta   90.00
_cell.angle_gamma   90.00
#
_symmetry.space_group_name_H-M   'P 1'
#
loop_
_entity.id
_entity.type
_entity.pdbx_description
1 polymer ?
#
loop_
_entity_poly.entity_id
_entity_poly.type
_entity_poly.pdbx_seq_one_letter_code
_entity_poly.pdbx_strand_id
1 'polypeptide(L)'
;MYVGNRLTINAKASATAFKTVVEEIGDEIYNVWKTNANLFCIHPAGVCTPTNKSSFRKMFQYEVRDANTASVVSGALGIPISRLSSGKRDVLGKNVMVNQSQLDAQVPNIQNLVQCIE
;
A
#
# COMPACT_ATOMS: atom_id res chain seq x y z
N MET A 1 0.67 11.07 5.75
CA MET A 1 0.41 10.14 4.63
C MET A 1 -0.82 9.28 4.95
N TYR A 2 -1.63 8.92 3.95
CA TYR A 2 -2.73 7.96 4.05
C TYR A 2 -2.52 6.80 3.06
N VAL A 3 -3.09 5.64 3.38
CA VAL A 3 -2.92 4.43 2.57
C VAL A 3 -4.03 4.35 1.52
N GLY A 4 -3.65 4.25 0.25
CA GLY A 4 -4.53 4.01 -0.89
C GLY A 4 -4.77 2.54 -1.19
N ASN A 5 -5.74 2.25 -2.07
CA ASN A 5 -6.12 0.88 -2.40
C ASN A 5 -5.19 0.21 -3.40
N ARG A 6 -4.60 -0.92 -3.00
CA ARG A 6 -4.31 -2.00 -3.95
C ARG A 6 -4.41 -3.38 -3.32
N LEU A 7 -5.08 -3.48 -2.15
CA LEU A 7 -5.26 -4.68 -1.32
C LEU A 7 -6.30 -5.67 -1.86
N THR A 8 -7.14 -5.23 -2.81
CA THR A 8 -8.15 -6.10 -3.43
C THR A 8 -8.06 -5.94 -4.94
N ILE A 9 -7.25 -6.77 -5.60
CA ILE A 9 -7.10 -6.76 -7.07
C ILE A 9 -7.93 -7.83 -7.77
N ASN A 10 -8.20 -8.95 -7.09
CA ASN A 10 -8.91 -10.08 -7.70
C ASN A 10 -10.44 -9.97 -7.58
N ALA A 11 -10.95 -9.21 -6.60
CA ALA A 11 -12.37 -8.93 -6.45
C ALA A 11 -12.71 -7.58 -7.09
N LYS A 12 -12.93 -7.56 -8.41
CA LYS A 12 -13.15 -6.32 -9.20
C LYS A 12 -14.18 -5.37 -8.57
N ALA A 13 -15.30 -5.88 -8.05
CA ALA A 13 -16.33 -5.05 -7.42
C ALA A 13 -15.84 -4.40 -6.12
N SER A 14 -15.19 -5.16 -5.24
CA SER A 14 -14.59 -4.65 -4.00
C SER A 14 -13.45 -3.66 -4.28
N ALA A 15 -12.68 -3.91 -5.33
CA ALA A 15 -11.63 -3.01 -5.80
C ALA A 15 -12.20 -1.64 -6.19
N THR A 16 -13.30 -1.62 -6.95
CA THR A 16 -13.98 -0.38 -7.37
C THR A 16 -14.59 0.36 -6.20
N ALA A 17 -15.36 -0.31 -5.34
CA ALA A 17 -16.01 0.34 -4.21
C ALA A 17 -15.00 0.98 -3.24
N PHE A 18 -13.94 0.24 -2.91
CA PHE A 18 -12.89 0.77 -2.04
C PHE A 18 -12.10 1.89 -2.75
N LYS A 19 -11.86 1.79 -4.07
CA LYS A 19 -11.26 2.88 -4.84
C LYS A 19 -12.07 4.17 -4.72
N THR A 20 -13.39 4.10 -4.85
CA THR A 20 -14.28 5.27 -4.66
C THR A 20 -14.10 5.89 -3.28
N VAL A 21 -14.12 5.08 -2.21
CA VAL A 21 -13.92 5.58 -0.84
C VAL A 21 -12.57 6.27 -0.68
N VAL A 22 -11.49 5.70 -1.23
CA VAL A 22 -10.14 6.31 -1.19
C VAL A 22 -10.09 7.61 -1.97
N GLU A 23 -10.76 7.70 -3.12
CA GLU A 23 -10.83 8.92 -3.90
C GLU A 23 -11.58 10.04 -3.15
N GLU A 24 -12.70 9.73 -2.50
CA GLU A 24 -13.45 10.68 -1.66
C GLU A 24 -12.61 11.18 -0.47
N ILE A 25 -11.96 10.28 0.27
CA ILE A 25 -11.05 10.64 1.36
C ILE A 25 -9.91 11.52 0.83
N GLY A 26 -9.31 11.13 -0.29
CA GLY A 26 -8.21 11.89 -0.89
C GLY A 26 -8.63 13.30 -1.31
N ASP A 27 -9.88 13.47 -1.71
CA ASP A 27 -10.45 14.76 -2.11
C ASP A 27 -10.77 15.65 -0.90
N GLU A 28 -11.30 15.05 0.17
CA GLU A 28 -11.52 15.73 1.45
C GLU A 28 -10.19 16.25 2.04
N ILE A 29 -9.16 15.38 2.12
CA ILE A 29 -7.85 15.78 2.64
C ILE A 29 -7.20 16.84 1.73
N TYR A 30 -7.34 16.73 0.40
CA TYR A 30 -6.83 17.76 -0.51
C TYR A 30 -7.53 19.12 -0.33
N ASN A 31 -8.81 19.13 0.03
CA ASN A 31 -9.50 20.37 0.36
C ASN A 31 -8.93 20.99 1.65
N VAL A 32 -8.65 20.20 2.69
CA VAL A 32 -7.97 20.68 3.90
C VAL A 32 -6.58 21.24 3.58
N TRP A 33 -5.82 20.57 2.70
CA TRP A 33 -4.51 21.06 2.23
C TRP A 33 -4.59 22.44 1.58
N LYS A 34 -5.57 22.68 0.70
CA LYS A 34 -5.78 24.00 0.08
C LYS A 34 -6.14 25.08 1.09
N THR A 35 -6.87 24.72 2.14
CA THR A 35 -7.31 25.68 3.18
C THR A 35 -6.19 26.00 4.15
N ASN A 36 -5.44 24.99 4.61
CA ASN A 36 -4.35 25.17 5.56
C ASN A 36 -3.27 24.09 5.40
N ALA A 37 -2.29 24.37 4.54
CA ALA A 37 -1.16 23.48 4.31
C ALA A 37 -0.26 23.27 5.55
N ASN A 38 -0.31 24.17 6.54
CA ASN A 38 0.51 24.07 7.76
C ASN A 38 0.09 22.90 8.67
N LEU A 39 -1.07 22.30 8.44
CA LEU A 39 -1.52 21.08 9.15
C LEU A 39 -0.79 19.81 8.69
N PHE A 40 0.01 19.91 7.62
CA PHE A 40 0.66 18.78 6.98
C PHE A 40 2.18 18.93 7.06
N CYS A 41 2.86 17.82 7.35
CA CYS A 41 4.31 17.75 7.24
C CYS A 41 4.68 17.40 5.80
N ILE A 42 5.43 18.28 5.12
CA ILE A 42 5.99 17.99 3.80
C ILE A 42 7.08 16.94 3.97
N HIS A 43 6.99 15.85 3.20
CA HIS A 43 7.96 14.75 3.24
C HIS A 43 8.23 14.21 1.82
N PRO A 44 9.43 13.68 1.57
CA PRO A 44 10.63 13.73 2.42
C PRO A 44 11.23 15.14 2.54
N ALA A 45 12.12 15.39 3.50
CA ALA A 45 12.69 16.71 3.75
C ALA A 45 13.36 17.30 2.48
N GLY A 46 13.13 18.59 2.21
CA GLY A 46 13.73 19.31 1.08
C GLY A 46 12.96 19.20 -0.25
N VAL A 47 11.83 18.49 -0.30
CA VAL A 47 10.95 18.51 -1.49
C VAL A 47 10.06 19.74 -1.52
N CYS A 48 9.69 20.16 -2.73
CA CYS A 48 8.79 21.29 -2.94
C CYS A 48 7.37 21.00 -2.45
N THR A 49 6.72 22.05 -1.92
CA THR A 49 5.30 22.05 -1.59
C THR A 49 4.44 21.65 -2.80
N PRO A 50 3.55 20.65 -2.67
CA PRO A 50 2.61 20.28 -3.72
C PRO A 50 1.74 21.45 -4.19
N THR A 51 1.76 21.74 -5.49
CA THR A 51 1.01 22.84 -6.11
C THR A 51 -0.29 22.39 -6.78
N ASN A 52 -0.48 21.08 -6.93
CA ASN A 52 -1.66 20.50 -7.55
C ASN A 52 -2.03 19.15 -6.94
N LYS A 53 -3.26 18.69 -7.19
CA LYS A 53 -3.81 17.44 -6.67
C LYS A 53 -2.96 16.21 -6.99
N SER A 54 -2.33 16.15 -8.16
CA SER A 54 -1.46 15.04 -8.55
C SER A 54 -0.19 15.00 -7.70
N SER A 55 0.50 16.13 -7.56
CA SER A 55 1.67 16.26 -6.67
C SER A 55 1.31 16.00 -5.20
N PHE A 56 0.11 16.40 -4.77
CA PHE A 56 -0.39 16.17 -3.43
C PHE A 56 -0.61 14.68 -3.18
N ARG A 57 -1.31 13.98 -4.07
CA ARG A 57 -1.51 12.52 -3.96
C ARG A 57 -0.18 11.78 -3.97
N LYS A 58 0.78 12.14 -4.83
CA LYS A 58 2.11 11.52 -4.82
C LYS A 58 2.86 11.67 -3.49
N MET A 59 2.66 12.77 -2.80
CA MET A 59 3.30 13.03 -1.50
C MET A 59 2.57 12.30 -0.37
N PHE A 60 1.25 12.44 -0.31
CA PHE A 60 0.49 12.06 0.87
C PHE A 60 -0.28 10.74 0.74
N GLN A 61 -0.31 10.10 -0.43
CA GLN A 61 -0.98 8.82 -0.66
C GLN A 61 0.03 7.74 -1.03
N TYR A 62 0.01 6.63 -0.31
CA TYR A 62 0.81 5.45 -0.65
C TYR A 62 -0.10 4.25 -0.92
N GLU A 63 0.03 3.62 -2.09
CA GLU A 63 -0.73 2.42 -2.42
C GLU A 63 0.00 1.16 -1.95
N VAL A 64 -0.59 0.49 -0.96
CA VAL A 64 -0.11 -0.83 -0.52
C VAL A 64 -0.72 -1.90 -1.43
N ARG A 65 0.15 -2.61 -2.15
CA ARG A 65 -0.25 -3.68 -3.05
C ARG A 65 -0.82 -4.86 -2.27
N ASP A 66 -1.67 -5.65 -2.91
CA ASP A 66 -2.10 -6.93 -2.36
C ASP A 66 -0.99 -7.97 -2.50
N ALA A 67 -0.65 -8.63 -1.41
CA ALA A 67 0.27 -9.76 -1.37
C ALA A 67 -0.41 -11.09 -1.70
N ASN A 68 -1.74 -11.12 -1.79
CA ASN A 68 -2.53 -12.31 -2.06
C ASN A 68 -2.12 -13.46 -1.12
N THR A 69 -1.83 -14.63 -1.70
CA THR A 69 -1.36 -15.82 -1.01
C THR A 69 -0.10 -15.58 -0.17
N ALA A 70 0.83 -14.74 -0.63
CA ALA A 70 2.10 -14.54 0.06
C ALA A 70 1.95 -13.91 1.45
N SER A 71 1.05 -12.93 1.65
CA SER A 71 0.83 -12.34 2.98
C SER A 71 0.14 -13.30 3.94
N VAL A 72 -0.83 -14.06 3.44
CA VAL A 72 -1.54 -15.05 4.25
C VAL A 72 -0.58 -16.12 4.73
N VAL A 73 0.27 -16.63 3.83
CA VAL A 73 1.29 -17.63 4.17
C VAL A 73 2.35 -17.06 5.11
N SER A 74 2.86 -15.85 4.86
CA SER A 74 3.84 -15.23 5.77
C SER A 74 3.27 -15.02 7.17
N GLY A 75 2.02 -14.58 7.26
CA GLY A 75 1.30 -14.41 8.53
C GLY A 75 1.06 -15.73 9.25
N ALA A 76 0.62 -16.77 8.54
CA ALA A 76 0.40 -18.10 9.13
C ALA A 76 1.68 -18.75 9.65
N LEU A 77 2.82 -18.50 8.98
CA LEU A 77 4.13 -18.99 9.40
C LEU A 77 4.80 -18.10 10.46
N GLY A 78 4.24 -16.93 10.78
CA GLY A 78 4.82 -15.98 11.72
C GLY A 78 6.15 -15.36 11.25
N ILE A 79 6.38 -15.28 9.93
CA ILE A 79 7.60 -14.73 9.35
C ILE A 79 7.31 -13.44 8.56
N PRO A 80 8.23 -12.46 8.56
CA PRO A 80 8.12 -11.30 7.68
C PRO A 80 8.04 -11.72 6.21
N ILE A 81 7.20 -11.05 5.42
CA ILE A 81 7.07 -11.32 3.98
C ILE A 81 8.40 -11.14 3.22
N SER A 82 9.29 -10.28 3.72
CA SER A 82 10.66 -10.09 3.19
C SER A 82 11.58 -11.30 3.38
N ARG A 83 11.22 -12.23 4.27
CA ARG A 83 11.95 -13.48 4.51
C ARG A 83 11.24 -14.71 3.91
N LEU A 84 10.03 -14.54 3.37
CA LEU A 84 9.29 -15.62 2.72
C LEU A 84 9.92 -15.88 1.34
N SER A 85 10.28 -17.14 1.05
CA SER A 85 10.65 -17.57 -0.30
C SER A 85 9.48 -18.20 -1.05
N SER A 86 9.54 -18.20 -2.38
CA SER A 86 8.52 -18.81 -3.24
C SER A 86 8.51 -20.34 -3.15
N GLY A 87 7.42 -20.95 -3.65
CA GLY A 87 7.24 -22.40 -3.68
C GLY A 87 6.05 -22.88 -2.85
N LYS A 88 5.94 -24.21 -2.73
CA LYS A 88 4.87 -24.85 -1.95
C LYS A 88 5.13 -24.70 -0.45
N ARG A 89 4.08 -24.38 0.28
CA ARG A 89 4.05 -24.26 1.74
C ARG A 89 2.88 -25.03 2.29
N ASP A 90 3.11 -25.74 3.39
CA ASP A 90 2.02 -26.30 4.17
C ASP A 90 1.48 -25.24 5.12
N VAL A 91 0.19 -24.93 4.98
CA VAL A 91 -0.53 -24.03 5.87
C VAL A 91 -1.76 -24.76 6.36
N LEU A 92 -1.76 -25.12 7.64
CA LEU A 92 -2.86 -25.83 8.31
C LEU A 92 -3.26 -27.13 7.57
N GLY A 93 -2.28 -27.91 7.10
CA GLY A 93 -2.50 -29.17 6.39
C GLY A 93 -2.88 -29.01 4.91
N LYS A 94 -2.85 -27.78 4.37
CA LYS A 94 -3.11 -27.49 2.97
C LYS A 94 -1.84 -27.02 2.28
N ASN A 95 -1.54 -27.64 1.14
CA ASN A 95 -0.45 -27.22 0.27
C ASN A 95 -0.86 -25.99 -0.56
N VAL A 96 -0.19 -24.87 -0.29
CA VAL A 96 -0.43 -23.58 -0.92
C VAL A 96 0.80 -23.14 -1.71
N MET A 97 0.62 -22.63 -2.92
CA MET A 97 1.71 -22.11 -3.77
C MET A 97 1.92 -20.62 -3.53
N VAL A 98 3.13 -20.24 -3.11
CA VAL A 98 3.59 -18.85 -3.10
C VAL A 98 4.31 -18.56 -4.41
N ASN A 99 3.79 -17.64 -5.20
CA ASN A 99 4.38 -17.26 -6.48
C ASN A 99 5.49 -16.22 -6.26
N GLN A 100 6.63 -16.37 -6.95
CA GLN A 100 7.73 -15.41 -6.89
C GLN A 100 7.27 -13.99 -7.27
N SER A 101 6.40 -13.87 -8.28
CA SER A 101 5.83 -12.59 -8.71
C SER A 101 5.03 -11.84 -7.62
N GLN A 102 4.47 -12.55 -6.63
CA GLN A 102 3.83 -11.92 -5.47
C GLN A 102 4.87 -11.28 -4.55
N LEU A 103 6.00 -11.97 -4.34
CA LEU A 103 7.11 -11.48 -3.51
C LEU A 103 7.83 -10.30 -4.19
N ASP A 104 8.12 -10.44 -5.49
CA ASP A 104 8.78 -9.40 -6.30
C ASP A 104 7.99 -8.09 -6.29
N ALA A 105 6.66 -8.19 -6.24
CA ALA A 105 5.80 -7.02 -6.19
C ALA A 105 5.67 -6.44 -4.77
N GLN A 106 5.69 -7.28 -3.74
CA GLN A 106 5.35 -6.83 -2.38
C GLN A 106 6.50 -6.44 -1.49
N VAL A 107 7.60 -7.20 -1.54
CA VAL A 107 8.77 -6.89 -0.72
C VAL A 107 9.23 -5.44 -0.96
N PRO A 108 9.42 -4.97 -2.22
CA PRO A 108 9.80 -3.58 -2.44
C PRO A 108 8.68 -2.58 -2.10
N ASN A 109 7.40 -2.93 -2.26
CA ASN A 109 6.30 -2.02 -1.90
C ASN A 109 6.24 -1.77 -0.38
N ILE A 110 6.40 -2.82 0.45
CA ILE A 110 6.45 -2.65 1.90
C ILE A 110 7.73 -1.90 2.33
N GLN A 111 8.88 -2.19 1.72
CA GLN A 111 10.12 -1.45 2.02
C GLN A 111 10.00 0.03 1.69
N ASN A 112 9.44 0.37 0.53
CA ASN A 112 9.21 1.75 0.12
C ASN A 112 8.19 2.45 1.01
N LEU A 113 7.16 1.74 1.49
CA LEU A 113 6.21 2.28 2.47
C LEU A 113 6.94 2.71 3.74
N VAL A 114 7.80 1.83 4.28
CA VAL A 114 8.59 2.11 5.50
C VAL A 114 9.47 3.34 5.31
N GLN A 115 10.16 3.44 4.18
CA GLN A 115 10.98 4.62 3.83
C GLN A 115 10.18 5.92 3.67
N CYS A 116 8.86 5.85 3.49
CA CYS A 116 8.00 7.02 3.39
C CYS A 116 7.45 7.50 4.75
N ILE A 117 7.58 6.68 5.80
CA ILE A 117 7.08 6.97 7.16
C ILE A 117 8.20 7.18 8.20
N GLU A 118 9.38 6.61 7.97
CA GLU A 118 10.62 6.78 8.76
C GLU A 118 11.56 7.82 8.13
#